data_AF-A0A9W9S8K6-F1
#
_entry.id   AF-A0A9W9S8K6-F1
#
_cell.length_a   1.000
_cell.length_b   1.000
_cell.length_c   1.000
_cell.angle_alpha   90.00
_cell.angle_beta   90.00
_cell.angle_gamma   90.00
#
_symmetry.space_group_name_H-M   'P 1'
#
loop_
_entity.id
_entity.type
_entity.pdbx_description
1 polymer ?
#
loop_
_entity_poly.entity_id
_entity_poly.type
_entity_poly.pdbx_seq_one_letter_code
_entity_poly.pdbx_strand_id
1 'polypeptide(L)'
;MSTPIQARTTYRALLRELPRRSFKTPSPLHEKLRAVFRSEPTTSSLQPSSKSNALPFSIPKTDEERTLRVQEADQLAQYARAQRIYCELLERYNPGMGMDEEEKIRLTARRVGFDLPELHVPEGKE
;
A
#
# COMPACT_ATOMS: atom_id res chain seq x y z
N MET A 1 -5.92 20.79 21.03
CA MET A 1 -6.61 21.26 19.81
C MET A 1 -5.81 20.82 18.58
N SER A 2 -6.28 19.84 17.80
CA SER A 2 -5.65 19.50 16.51
C SER A 2 -5.84 20.68 15.56
N THR A 3 -4.77 21.22 15.00
CA THR A 3 -4.91 22.34 14.06
C THR A 3 -5.37 21.80 12.70
N PRO A 4 -6.32 22.46 12.01
CA PRO A 4 -6.73 22.05 10.66
C PRO A 4 -5.55 22.07 9.67
N ILE A 5 -4.51 22.85 9.97
CA ILE A 5 -3.26 22.89 9.21
C ILE A 5 -2.52 21.56 9.33
N GLN A 6 -2.33 21.04 10.55
CA GLN A 6 -1.71 19.74 10.79
C GLN A 6 -2.45 18.63 10.05
N ALA A 7 -3.77 18.55 10.20
CA ALA A 7 -4.56 17.53 9.50
C ALA A 7 -4.39 17.58 7.97
N ARG A 8 -4.23 18.78 7.37
CA ARG A 8 -3.98 18.93 5.94
C ARG A 8 -2.55 18.52 5.55
N THR A 9 -1.56 18.79 6.39
CA THR A 9 -0.18 18.37 6.13
C THR A 9 -0.02 16.85 6.23
N THR A 10 -0.62 16.22 7.23
CA THR A 10 -0.59 14.75 7.40
C THR A 10 -1.28 14.05 6.23
N TYR A 11 -2.46 14.54 5.83
CA TYR A 11 -3.20 14.06 4.67
C TYR A 11 -2.38 14.13 3.37
N ARG A 12 -1.70 15.27 3.13
CA ARG A 12 -0.83 15.43 1.95
C ARG A 12 0.40 14.54 2.00
N ALA A 13 0.94 14.24 3.18
CA ALA A 13 2.02 13.28 3.33
C ALA A 13 1.55 11.88 2.91
N LEU A 14 0.41 11.42 3.41
CA LEU A 14 -0.18 10.13 3.03
C LEU A 14 -0.45 10.02 1.52
N LEU A 15 -1.00 11.06 0.91
CA LEU A 15 -1.24 11.09 -0.53
C LEU A 15 0.03 11.03 -1.39
N ARG A 16 1.19 11.42 -0.85
CA ARG A 16 2.48 11.32 -1.56
C ARG A 16 3.04 9.91 -1.54
N GLU A 17 2.78 9.17 -0.46
CA GLU A 17 3.25 7.78 -0.31
C GLU A 17 2.38 6.78 -1.08
N LEU A 18 1.11 7.12 -1.34
CA LEU A 18 0.23 6.29 -2.16
C LEU A 18 0.72 6.26 -3.61
N PRO A 19 0.78 5.07 -4.26
CA PRO A 19 1.08 4.97 -5.68
C PRO A 19 0.20 5.93 -6.48
N ARG A 20 0.81 6.85 -7.22
CA ARG A 20 0.08 7.83 -8.03
C ARG A 20 -0.69 7.08 -9.11
N ARG A 21 -1.97 6.82 -8.84
CA ARG A 21 -2.91 6.30 -9.82
C ARG A 21 -3.22 7.40 -10.83
N SER A 22 -2.44 7.44 -11.90
CA SER A 22 -2.73 8.26 -13.07
C SER A 22 -3.86 7.61 -13.88
N PHE A 23 -5.09 7.73 -13.38
CA PHE A 23 -6.26 7.38 -14.18
C PHE A 23 -6.74 8.64 -14.90
N LYS A 24 -6.42 8.75 -16.19
CA LYS A 24 -6.91 9.85 -17.05
C LYS A 24 -8.43 9.81 -17.21
N THR A 25 -9.05 8.64 -17.05
CA THR A 25 -10.50 8.42 -17.09
C THR A 25 -10.96 7.78 -15.79
N PRO A 26 -12.00 8.30 -15.11
CA PRO A 26 -12.54 7.64 -13.92
C PRO A 26 -13.09 6.27 -14.29
N SER A 27 -12.92 5.28 -13.41
CA SER A 27 -13.55 3.98 -13.62
C SER A 27 -15.08 4.07 -13.48
N PRO A 28 -15.87 3.22 -14.14
CA PRO A 28 -17.32 3.19 -13.97
C PRO A 28 -17.77 3.03 -12.51
N LEU A 29 -16.99 2.28 -11.72
CA LEU A 29 -17.19 2.15 -10.28
C LEU A 29 -17.00 3.49 -9.56
N HIS A 30 -15.98 4.28 -9.94
CA HIS A 30 -15.72 5.59 -9.37
C HIS A 30 -16.89 6.56 -9.61
N GLU A 31 -17.51 6.51 -10.79
CA GLU A 31 -18.72 7.30 -11.08
C GLU A 31 -19.89 6.90 -10.20
N LYS A 32 -20.14 5.60 -10.03
CA LYS A 32 -21.20 5.08 -9.15
C LYS A 32 -20.97 5.48 -7.69
N LEU A 33 -19.75 5.30 -7.16
CA LEU A 33 -19.43 5.72 -5.80
C LEU A 33 -19.58 7.23 -5.62
N ARG A 34 -19.12 8.03 -6.60
CA ARG A 34 -19.29 9.48 -6.56
C ARG A 34 -20.77 9.88 -6.57
N ALA A 35 -21.63 9.18 -7.29
CA ALA A 35 -23.08 9.39 -7.24
C ALA A 35 -23.65 9.09 -5.85
N VAL A 36 -23.25 7.96 -5.24
CA VAL A 36 -23.68 7.56 -3.88
C VAL A 36 -23.21 8.56 -2.80
N PHE A 37 -21.99 9.08 -2.90
CA PHE A 37 -21.48 10.06 -1.93
C PHE A 37 -21.99 11.49 -2.16
N ARG A 38 -22.45 11.81 -3.38
CA ARG A 38 -23.06 13.11 -3.71
C ARG A 38 -24.57 13.14 -3.52
N SER A 39 -25.26 12.00 -3.57
CA SER A 39 -26.64 11.93 -3.09
C SER A 39 -26.61 12.26 -1.62
N GLU A 40 -27.18 13.41 -1.25
CA GLU A 40 -27.18 13.85 0.14
C GLU A 40 -27.71 12.75 1.05
N PRO A 41 -27.06 12.50 2.21
CA PRO A 41 -27.67 11.69 3.23
C PRO A 41 -28.87 12.48 3.76
N THR A 42 -30.08 12.12 3.33
CA THR A 42 -31.28 12.44 4.09
C THR A 42 -31.01 11.96 5.51
N THR A 43 -30.81 12.90 6.43
CA THR A 43 -30.58 12.67 7.84
C THR A 43 -31.86 12.09 8.45
N SER A 44 -32.11 10.82 8.20
CA SER A 44 -33.18 10.05 8.81
C SER A 44 -32.76 8.58 8.73
N SER A 45 -32.42 8.03 9.90
CA SER A 45 -32.15 6.61 10.13
C SER A 45 -30.80 6.07 9.62
N LEU A 46 -29.74 6.36 10.39
CA LEU A 46 -28.61 5.44 10.52
C LEU A 46 -29.11 4.20 11.29
N GLN A 47 -29.82 3.30 10.61
CA GLN A 47 -29.95 1.92 11.08
C GLN A 47 -28.70 1.14 10.64
N PRO A 48 -28.00 0.48 11.57
CA PRO A 48 -26.82 -0.33 11.26
C PRO A 48 -27.28 -1.69 10.72
N SER A 49 -27.73 -1.75 9.48
CA SER A 49 -28.09 -3.00 8.80
C SER A 49 -27.23 -3.23 7.58
N SER A 50 -25.93 -3.42 7.78
CA SER A 50 -25.06 -4.06 6.80
C SER A 50 -23.90 -4.72 7.54
N LYS A 51 -23.96 -6.05 7.66
CA LYS A 51 -22.90 -6.91 8.17
C LYS A 51 -21.74 -6.98 7.18
N SER A 52 -21.09 -5.85 6.90
CA SER A 52 -19.79 -5.85 6.22
C SER A 52 -18.70 -5.94 7.28
N ASN A 53 -17.79 -6.92 7.19
CA ASN A 53 -16.56 -6.98 7.99
C ASN A 53 -15.57 -5.82 7.71
N ALA A 54 -15.97 -4.84 6.91
CA ALA A 54 -15.23 -3.61 6.75
C ALA A 54 -15.33 -2.83 8.06
N LEU A 55 -14.17 -2.59 8.69
CA LEU A 55 -14.08 -1.76 9.89
C LEU A 55 -14.85 -0.46 9.65
N PRO A 56 -15.84 -0.11 10.49
CA PRO A 56 -16.59 1.11 10.30
C PRO A 56 -15.61 2.28 10.39
N PHE A 57 -15.54 3.09 9.33
CA PHE A 57 -14.86 4.38 9.35
C PHE A 57 -15.57 5.26 10.38
N SER A 58 -15.12 5.20 11.63
CA SER A 58 -15.71 5.96 12.73
C SER A 58 -15.26 7.40 12.61
N ILE A 59 -16.22 8.27 12.34
CA ILE A 59 -16.03 9.72 12.33
C ILE A 59 -15.83 10.15 13.80
N PRO A 60 -14.69 10.75 14.16
CA PRO A 60 -14.41 11.14 15.54
C PRO A 60 -15.38 12.24 15.98
N LYS A 61 -16.03 12.02 17.12
CA LYS A 61 -17.03 12.94 17.69
C LYS A 61 -16.38 13.94 18.63
N THR A 62 -15.31 13.53 19.30
CA THR A 62 -14.59 14.32 20.30
C THR A 62 -13.31 14.93 19.72
N ASP A 63 -12.90 16.10 20.19
CA ASP A 63 -11.66 16.74 19.73
C ASP A 63 -10.40 15.97 20.12
N GLU A 64 -10.43 15.25 21.25
CA GLU A 64 -9.34 14.35 21.66
C GLU A 64 -9.18 13.19 20.66
N GLU A 65 -10.28 12.55 20.25
CA GLU A 65 -10.26 11.51 19.23
C GLU A 65 -9.70 12.01 17.90
N ARG A 66 -10.03 13.26 17.52
CA ARG A 66 -9.45 13.89 16.32
C ARG A 66 -7.94 14.03 16.42
N THR A 67 -7.41 14.41 17.59
CA THR A 67 -5.96 14.52 17.79
C THR A 67 -5.27 13.16 17.68
N LEU A 68 -5.84 12.11 18.27
CA LEU A 68 -5.31 10.75 18.19
C LEU A 68 -5.29 10.24 16.75
N ARG A 69 -6.36 10.48 15.99
CA ARG A 69 -6.43 10.10 14.56
C ARG A 69 -5.40 10.82 13.71
N VAL A 70 -5.10 12.09 14.00
CA VAL A 70 -4.06 12.83 13.29
C VAL A 70 -2.67 12.27 13.62
N GLN A 71 -2.41 11.91 14.88
CA GLN A 71 -1.15 11.28 15.30
C GLN A 71 -0.96 9.89 14.66
N GLU A 72 -2.00 9.07 14.64
CA GLU A 72 -2.00 7.76 13.98
C GLU A 72 -1.70 7.88 12.48
N ALA A 73 -2.34 8.85 11.81
CA ALA A 73 -2.09 9.15 10.41
C ALA A 73 -0.63 9.58 10.15
N ASP A 74 -0.04 10.35 11.07
CA ASP A 74 1.38 10.74 10.99
C ASP A 74 2.32 9.56 11.14
N GLN A 75 2.05 8.66 12.09
CA GLN A 75 2.82 7.42 12.28
C GLN A 75 2.77 6.55 11.02
N LEU A 76 1.60 6.40 10.42
CA LEU A 76 1.44 5.64 9.18
C LEU A 76 2.22 6.29 8.03
N ALA A 77 2.16 7.63 7.90
CA ALA A 77 2.93 8.34 6.88
C ALA A 77 4.44 8.15 7.06
N GLN A 78 4.95 8.10 8.29
CA GLN A 78 6.35 7.80 8.59
C GLN A 78 6.70 6.36 8.22
N TYR A 79 5.85 5.40 8.59
CA TYR A 79 6.03 3.99 8.25
C TYR A 79 6.08 3.77 6.74
N ALA A 80 5.18 4.38 5.97
CA ALA A 80 5.17 4.24 4.51
C ALA A 80 6.45 4.79 3.86
N ARG A 81 6.96 5.93 4.34
CA ARG A 81 8.28 6.44 3.91
C ARG A 81 9.41 5.48 4.22
N ALA A 82 9.42 4.94 5.45
CA ALA A 82 10.43 4.00 5.88
C ALA A 82 10.40 2.70 5.04
N GLN A 83 9.21 2.22 4.68
CA GLN A 83 9.03 1.03 3.84
C GLN A 83 9.66 1.23 2.45
N ARG A 84 9.46 2.41 1.84
CA ARG A 84 10.10 2.73 0.57
C ARG A 84 11.63 2.71 0.68
N ILE A 85 12.19 3.37 1.69
CA ILE A 85 13.63 3.41 1.94
C ILE A 85 14.17 2.00 2.19
N TYR A 86 13.44 1.18 2.95
CA TYR A 86 13.79 -0.20 3.20
C TYR A 86 13.88 -1.02 1.92
N CYS A 87 12.90 -0.91 1.02
CA CYS A 87 12.95 -1.56 -0.30
C CYS A 87 14.18 -1.09 -1.10
N GLU A 88 14.45 0.22 -1.16
CA GLU A 88 15.64 0.77 -1.85
C GLU A 88 16.96 0.24 -1.24
N LEU A 89 17.05 0.09 0.08
CA LEU A 89 18.22 -0.47 0.75
C LEU A 89 18.38 -1.96 0.45
N LEU A 90 17.29 -2.70 0.46
CA LEU A 90 17.30 -4.13 0.22
C LEU A 90 17.81 -4.43 -1.19
N GLU A 91 17.36 -3.69 -2.20
CA GLU A 91 17.84 -3.83 -3.58
C GLU A 91 19.35 -3.55 -3.72
N ARG A 92 19.89 -2.59 -2.96
CA ARG A 92 21.32 -2.22 -3.04
C ARG A 92 22.23 -3.22 -2.35
N TYR A 93 21.84 -3.66 -1.16
CA TYR A 93 22.69 -4.52 -0.34
C TYR A 93 22.43 -6.01 -0.58
N ASN A 94 21.31 -6.37 -1.18
CA ASN A 94 20.99 -7.74 -1.58
C ASN A 94 20.59 -7.84 -3.06
N PRO A 95 21.52 -7.54 -4.00
CA PRO A 95 21.25 -7.62 -5.44
C PRO A 95 20.95 -9.05 -5.91
N GLY A 96 21.26 -10.06 -5.10
CA GLY A 96 20.98 -11.48 -5.38
C GLY A 96 19.67 -11.99 -4.76
N MET A 97 18.81 -11.12 -4.22
CA MET A 97 17.54 -11.53 -3.61
C MET A 97 16.62 -12.25 -4.61
N GLY A 98 16.53 -11.73 -5.84
CA GLY A 98 15.63 -12.28 -6.86
C GLY A 98 16.25 -13.38 -7.74
N MET A 99 17.48 -13.83 -7.43
CA MET A 99 18.17 -14.84 -8.23
C MET A 99 18.07 -16.21 -7.55
N ASP A 100 17.53 -17.18 -8.29
CA ASP A 100 17.41 -18.55 -7.83
C ASP A 100 18.79 -19.19 -7.62
N GLU A 101 18.84 -20.19 -6.74
CA GLU A 101 20.10 -20.86 -6.40
C GLU A 101 20.77 -21.50 -7.63
N GLU A 102 19.97 -22.05 -8.54
CA GLU A 102 20.45 -22.63 -9.80
C GLU A 102 21.14 -21.61 -10.69
N GLU A 103 20.55 -20.41 -10.82
CA GLU A 103 21.12 -19.32 -11.61
C GLU A 103 22.42 -18.78 -10.98
N LYS A 104 22.48 -18.72 -9.65
CA LYS A 104 23.70 -18.38 -8.92
C LYS A 104 24.81 -19.37 -9.24
N ILE A 105 24.53 -20.67 -9.18
CA ILE A 105 25.51 -21.73 -9.48
C ILE A 105 25.96 -21.66 -10.94
N ARG A 106 25.05 -21.43 -11.89
CA ARG A 106 25.41 -21.25 -13.31
C ARG A 106 26.32 -20.04 -13.53
N LEU A 107 26.04 -18.89 -12.90
CA LEU A 107 26.87 -17.69 -13.05
C LEU A 107 28.24 -17.84 -12.39
N THR A 108 28.33 -18.50 -11.24
CA THR A 108 29.64 -18.78 -10.60
C THR A 108 30.45 -19.80 -11.40
N ALA A 109 29.81 -20.81 -11.99
CA ALA A 109 30.46 -21.74 -12.91
C ALA A 109 30.98 -21.05 -14.17
N ARG A 110 30.20 -20.13 -14.77
CA ARG A 110 30.65 -19.34 -15.93
C ARG A 110 31.85 -18.45 -15.61
N ARG A 111 32.00 -17.97 -14.37
CA ARG A 111 33.20 -17.20 -13.96
C ARG A 111 34.50 -18.00 -14.11
N VAL A 112 34.44 -19.33 -14.03
CA VAL A 112 35.59 -20.22 -14.23
C VAL A 112 35.61 -20.86 -15.63
N GLY A 113 34.75 -20.40 -16.55
CA GLY A 113 34.63 -20.96 -17.90
C GLY A 113 33.97 -22.34 -17.94
N PHE A 114 33.21 -22.70 -16.89
CA PHE A 114 32.49 -23.97 -16.82
C PHE A 114 31.00 -23.74 -17.10
N ASP A 115 30.45 -24.41 -18.12
CA ASP A 115 29.02 -24.38 -18.40
C ASP A 115 28.31 -25.56 -17.72
N LEU A 116 27.39 -25.24 -16.81
CA LEU A 116 26.63 -26.24 -16.06
C LEU A 116 25.57 -26.91 -16.97
N PRO A 117 25.45 -28.25 -16.97
CA PRO A 117 24.38 -28.93 -17.67
C PRO A 117 23.00 -28.60 -17.07
N GLU A 118 21.95 -28.74 -17.87
CA GLU A 118 20.57 -28.59 -17.41
C GLU A 118 20.25 -29.68 -16.37
N LEU A 119 19.78 -29.24 -15.19
CA LEU A 119 19.31 -30.15 -14.16
C LEU A 119 18.01 -30.80 -14.64
N HIS A 120 17.88 -32.10 -14.40
CA HIS A 120 16.66 -32.84 -14.73
C HIS A 120 15.48 -32.26 -13.95
N VAL A 121 14.53 -31.64 -14.66
CA VAL A 121 13.26 -31.20 -14.10
C VAL A 121 12.33 -32.42 -14.02
N PRO A 122 11.93 -32.88 -12.83
CA PRO A 122 11.00 -33.99 -12.72
C PRO A 122 9.64 -33.54 -13.28
N GLU A 123 9.10 -34.30 -14.23
CA GLU A 123 7.81 -33.98 -14.85
C GLU A 123 6.70 -33.89 -13.79
N GLY A 124 6.05 -32.73 -13.68
CA GLY A 124 4.90 -32.54 -12.78
C GLY A 124 4.88 -31.28 -11.91
N LYS A 125 5.78 -30.31 -12.12
CA LYS A 125 5.64 -28.96 -11.56
C LYS A 125 5.79 -27.91 -12.67
N GLU A 126 4.66 -27.57 -13.27
CA GLU A 126 4.46 -26.27 -13.93
C GLU A 126 4.10 -25.21 -12.88
#